data_AF-A0A9P8KBD7-F1
#
_entry.id   AF-A0A9P8KBD7-F1
#
_cell.length_a   1.000
_cell.length_b   1.000
_cell.length_c   1.000
_cell.angle_alpha   90.00
_cell.angle_beta   90.00
_cell.angle_gamma   90.00
#
_symmetry.space_group_name_H-M   'P 1'
#
loop_
_entity.id
_entity.type
_entity.pdbx_description
1 polymer ?
#
loop_
_entity_poly.entity_id
_entity_poly.type
_entity_poly.pdbx_seq_one_letter_code
_entity_poly.pdbx_strand_id
1 'polypeptide(L)'
;MSEERLPATIARIQHFVALTGGLDVAIILSLSASKPFYSAKDLLNASEIDSREGIRSYARLQAELVTRTELSWVPILPLAKPDGIVELIKTHAQLIGRPKPKPSSALSPVDMLAHCTTDPPLPSLAVNLATDAFSSLSNIAQAAVPYDFKGAALSDDSSQSHPGAFSVLEEQLGLEIVANMVDFWVTEWVIE
;
A
#
# COMPACT_ATOMS: atom_id res chain seq x y z
N MET A 1 -0.64 -3.46 -18.34
CA MET A 1 -0.61 -2.28 -19.21
C MET A 1 0.85 -2.06 -19.59
N SER A 2 1.19 -2.10 -20.88
CA SER A 2 2.59 -1.89 -21.29
C SER A 2 3.04 -0.45 -21.00
N GLU A 3 4.31 -0.26 -20.64
CA GLU A 3 4.87 1.04 -20.23
C GLU A 3 4.64 2.12 -21.29
N GLU A 4 4.71 1.73 -22.55
CA GLU A 4 4.53 2.61 -23.71
C GLU A 4 3.12 3.22 -23.80
N ARG A 5 2.10 2.55 -23.24
CA ARG A 5 0.70 2.98 -23.35
C ARG A 5 0.22 3.84 -22.18
N LEU A 6 0.98 3.86 -21.09
CA LEU A 6 0.63 4.59 -19.89
C LEU A 6 0.61 6.11 -20.11
N PRO A 7 1.66 6.76 -20.70
CA PRO A 7 1.63 8.20 -20.96
C PRO A 7 0.46 8.63 -21.82
N ALA A 8 0.16 7.89 -22.89
CA ALA A 8 -0.98 8.15 -23.77
C ALA A 8 -2.33 8.00 -23.06
N THR A 9 -2.43 7.09 -22.09
CA THR A 9 -3.64 6.90 -21.30
C THR A 9 -3.84 8.02 -20.30
N ILE A 10 -2.77 8.44 -19.63
CA ILE A 10 -2.81 9.61 -18.75
C ILE A 10 -3.20 10.87 -19.52
N ALA A 11 -2.61 11.10 -20.71
CA ALA A 11 -2.97 12.25 -21.55
C ALA A 11 -4.47 12.23 -21.94
N ARG A 12 -5.03 11.06 -22.25
CA ARG A 12 -6.47 10.90 -22.51
C ARG A 12 -7.33 11.19 -21.29
N ILE A 13 -6.92 10.73 -20.11
CA ILE A 13 -7.60 11.00 -18.84
C ILE A 13 -7.57 12.51 -18.55
N GLN A 14 -6.40 13.14 -18.63
CA GLN A 14 -6.23 14.58 -18.44
C GLN A 14 -7.11 15.38 -19.40
N HIS A 15 -7.15 15.00 -20.67
CA HIS A 15 -8.02 15.64 -21.65
C HIS A 15 -9.50 15.50 -21.30
N PHE A 16 -9.95 14.31 -20.91
CA PHE A 16 -11.33 14.06 -20.53
C PHE A 16 -11.74 14.83 -19.28
N VAL A 17 -10.86 14.88 -18.28
CA VAL A 17 -11.03 15.68 -17.06
C VAL A 17 -11.12 17.17 -17.39
N ALA A 18 -10.26 17.68 -18.28
CA ALA A 18 -10.29 19.08 -18.70
C ALA A 18 -11.61 19.44 -19.40
N LEU A 19 -12.19 18.52 -20.19
CA LEU A 19 -13.47 18.73 -20.88
C LEU A 19 -14.68 18.75 -19.92
N THR A 20 -14.61 18.02 -18.83
CA THR A 20 -15.70 17.85 -17.87
C THR A 20 -15.60 18.79 -16.66
N GLY A 21 -14.55 19.62 -16.61
CA GLY A 21 -14.24 20.44 -15.42
C GLY A 21 -13.93 19.59 -14.19
N GLY A 22 -13.68 18.31 -14.38
CA GLY A 22 -13.46 17.34 -13.33
C GLY A 22 -14.67 17.02 -12.45
N LEU A 23 -15.89 17.24 -12.93
CA LEU A 23 -17.10 16.88 -12.21
C LEU A 23 -17.69 15.61 -12.82
N ASP A 24 -18.23 14.74 -11.96
CA ASP A 24 -18.99 13.54 -12.33
C ASP A 24 -18.24 12.54 -13.24
N VAL A 25 -16.91 12.44 -13.09
CA VAL A 25 -16.06 11.48 -13.81
C VAL A 25 -15.70 10.29 -12.93
N ALA A 26 -15.81 9.09 -13.49
CA ALA A 26 -15.22 7.88 -12.93
C ALA A 26 -14.57 7.04 -14.04
N ILE A 27 -13.42 6.44 -13.75
CA ILE A 27 -12.71 5.56 -14.69
C ILE A 27 -13.01 4.12 -14.32
N ILE A 28 -13.65 3.36 -15.19
CA ILE A 28 -13.87 1.92 -14.97
C ILE A 28 -12.70 1.16 -15.59
N LEU A 29 -11.97 0.39 -14.79
CA LEU A 29 -10.86 -0.43 -15.24
C LEU A 29 -11.19 -1.91 -15.10
N SER A 30 -11.20 -2.65 -16.21
CA SER A 30 -11.38 -4.09 -16.16
C SER A 30 -10.14 -4.77 -15.58
N LEU A 31 -10.34 -5.57 -14.54
CA LEU A 31 -9.30 -6.39 -13.92
C LEU A 31 -9.17 -7.75 -14.61
N SER A 32 -10.23 -8.19 -15.28
CA SER A 32 -10.17 -9.39 -16.11
C SER A 32 -9.35 -9.11 -17.35
N ALA A 33 -8.38 -9.98 -17.66
CA ALA A 33 -7.80 -10.01 -18.98
C ALA A 33 -8.91 -10.32 -19.99
N SER A 34 -9.34 -9.33 -20.76
CA SER A 34 -10.20 -9.59 -21.91
C SER A 34 -9.40 -10.47 -22.84
N LYS A 35 -9.79 -11.74 -22.95
CA LYS A 35 -9.25 -12.61 -23.99
C LYS A 35 -9.46 -11.87 -25.33
N PRO A 36 -8.41 -11.46 -26.05
CA PRO A 36 -8.61 -11.00 -27.42
C PRO A 36 -9.36 -12.11 -28.18
N PHE A 37 -10.11 -11.75 -29.22
CA PHE A 37 -10.68 -12.74 -30.13
C PHE A 37 -9.54 -13.62 -30.65
N TYR A 38 -9.37 -14.79 -30.05
CA TYR A 38 -8.31 -15.72 -30.43
C TYR A 38 -8.71 -16.38 -31.74
N SER A 39 -7.81 -16.35 -32.72
CA SER A 39 -7.92 -17.24 -33.86
C SER A 39 -7.81 -18.68 -33.36
N ALA A 40 -8.41 -19.64 -34.08
CA ALA A 40 -8.27 -21.06 -33.75
C ALA A 40 -6.81 -21.51 -33.64
N LYS A 41 -5.87 -20.81 -34.30
CA LYS A 41 -4.42 -21.04 -34.18
C LYS A 41 -3.83 -20.55 -32.85
N ASP A 42 -4.39 -19.49 -32.28
CA ASP A 42 -3.89 -18.90 -31.04
C ASP A 42 -4.33 -19.70 -29.81
N LEU A 43 -5.49 -20.37 -29.90
CA LEU A 43 -5.99 -21.28 -28.85
C LEU A 43 -5.07 -22.50 -28.63
N LEU A 44 -4.37 -22.96 -29.67
CA LEU A 44 -3.45 -24.09 -29.57
C LEU A 44 -2.10 -23.70 -28.94
N ASN A 45 -1.77 -22.41 -28.93
CA ASN A 45 -0.52 -21.86 -28.40
C ASN A 45 -0.73 -20.98 -27.15
N ALA A 46 -1.95 -20.89 -26.63
CA ALA A 46 -2.27 -20.02 -25.50
C ALA A 46 -1.67 -20.58 -24.20
N SER A 47 -0.46 -20.13 -23.89
CA SER A 47 0.07 -20.13 -22.52
C SER A 47 -0.92 -19.41 -21.62
N GLU A 48 -1.16 -19.97 -20.42
CA GLU A 48 -2.09 -19.43 -19.42
C GLU A 48 -1.91 -17.91 -19.26
N ILE A 49 -2.90 -17.16 -19.72
CA ILE A 49 -2.89 -15.69 -19.64
C ILE A 49 -2.88 -15.33 -18.17
N ASP A 50 -1.82 -14.66 -17.74
CA ASP A 50 -1.60 -14.29 -16.35
C ASP A 50 -2.77 -13.40 -15.85
N SER A 51 -3.62 -14.01 -15.02
CA SER A 51 -4.80 -13.41 -14.39
C SER A 51 -4.46 -12.13 -13.60
N ARG A 52 -3.19 -11.94 -13.24
CA ARG A 52 -2.71 -10.84 -12.39
C ARG A 52 -2.42 -9.53 -13.14
N GLU A 53 -2.42 -9.55 -14.47
CA GLU A 53 -2.05 -8.38 -15.28
C GLU A 53 -3.01 -7.19 -15.09
N GLY A 54 -4.31 -7.45 -14.86
CA GLY A 54 -5.30 -6.41 -14.60
C GLY A 54 -5.08 -5.70 -13.27
N ILE A 55 -4.74 -6.44 -12.22
CA ILE A 55 -4.43 -5.89 -10.88
C ILE A 55 -3.16 -5.06 -10.93
N ARG A 56 -2.11 -5.55 -11.60
CA ARG A 56 -0.86 -4.78 -11.78
C ARG A 56 -1.10 -3.49 -12.57
N SER A 57 -1.94 -3.54 -13.60
CA SER A 57 -2.34 -2.36 -14.39
C SER A 57 -3.11 -1.35 -13.55
N TYR A 58 -4.02 -1.84 -12.70
CA TYR A 58 -4.78 -1.01 -11.76
C TYR A 58 -3.87 -0.29 -10.78
N ALA A 59 -3.01 -1.03 -10.07
CA ALA A 59 -2.09 -0.47 -9.10
C ALA A 59 -1.16 0.57 -9.73
N ARG A 60 -0.64 0.28 -10.92
CA ARG A 60 0.24 1.19 -11.67
C ARG A 60 -0.48 2.49 -12.07
N LEU A 61 -1.69 2.38 -12.63
CA LEU A 61 -2.48 3.55 -12.99
C LEU A 61 -2.83 4.38 -11.75
N GLN A 62 -3.21 3.72 -10.66
CA GLN A 62 -3.52 4.40 -9.41
C GLN A 62 -2.32 5.15 -8.84
N ALA A 63 -1.12 4.54 -8.84
CA ALA A 63 0.10 5.21 -8.41
C ALA A 63 0.39 6.49 -9.23
N GLU A 64 0.22 6.43 -10.56
CA GLU A 64 0.40 7.60 -11.43
C GLU A 64 -0.66 8.69 -11.25
N LEU A 65 -1.91 8.35 -10.93
CA LEU A 65 -2.93 9.38 -10.68
C LEU A 65 -2.70 10.06 -9.32
N VAL A 66 -2.22 9.33 -8.32
CA VAL A 66 -1.95 9.89 -6.98
C VAL A 66 -0.80 10.89 -6.99
N THR A 67 0.22 10.69 -7.84
CA THR A 67 1.33 11.65 -7.98
C THR A 67 0.95 12.94 -8.69
N ARG A 68 -0.22 12.97 -9.35
CA ARG A 68 -0.71 14.11 -10.15
C ARG A 68 -1.89 14.79 -9.47
N THR A 69 -1.64 15.95 -8.89
CA THR A 69 -2.65 16.71 -8.12
C THR A 69 -3.92 17.02 -8.91
N GLU A 70 -3.81 17.18 -10.23
CA GLU A 70 -4.93 17.46 -11.13
C GLU A 70 -5.82 16.23 -11.40
N LEU A 71 -5.32 15.02 -11.14
CA LEU A 71 -6.03 13.76 -11.34
C LEU A 71 -6.31 12.97 -10.06
N SER A 72 -5.71 13.39 -8.93
CA SER A 72 -5.75 12.65 -7.66
C SER A 72 -7.16 12.43 -7.10
N TRP A 73 -8.13 13.24 -7.53
CA TRP A 73 -9.52 13.16 -7.11
C TRP A 73 -10.39 12.28 -8.04
N VAL A 74 -9.88 11.83 -9.19
CA VAL A 74 -10.63 11.00 -10.14
C VAL A 74 -10.69 9.55 -9.65
N PRO A 75 -11.88 9.01 -9.34
CA PRO A 75 -11.99 7.63 -8.86
C PRO A 75 -11.74 6.62 -9.99
N ILE A 76 -10.88 5.63 -9.72
CA ILE A 76 -10.75 4.42 -10.54
C ILE A 76 -11.60 3.33 -9.91
N LEU A 77 -12.57 2.81 -10.65
CA LEU A 77 -13.47 1.74 -10.24
C LEU A 77 -12.98 0.41 -10.83
N PRO A 78 -12.44 -0.51 -10.03
CA PRO A 78 -12.03 -1.83 -10.51
C PRO A 78 -13.26 -2.67 -10.87
N LEU A 79 -13.26 -3.25 -12.06
CA LEU A 79 -14.31 -4.12 -12.56
C LEU A 79 -13.79 -5.55 -12.71
N ALA A 80 -14.19 -6.43 -11.80
CA ALA A 80 -13.78 -7.84 -11.82
C ALA A 80 -14.37 -8.60 -13.02
N LYS A 81 -15.66 -8.39 -13.32
CA LYS A 81 -16.40 -9.07 -14.39
C LYS A 81 -17.25 -8.07 -15.18
N PRO A 82 -17.39 -8.21 -16.51
CA PRO A 82 -18.16 -7.28 -17.33
C PRO A 82 -19.63 -7.18 -16.87
N ASP A 83 -20.24 -8.28 -16.44
CA ASP A 83 -21.64 -8.33 -15.99
C ASP A 83 -21.88 -7.48 -14.73
N GLY A 84 -20.82 -7.17 -13.97
CA GLY A 84 -20.88 -6.37 -12.75
C GLY A 84 -20.93 -4.85 -12.98
N ILE A 85 -20.87 -4.37 -14.24
CA ILE A 85 -20.75 -2.94 -14.53
C ILE A 85 -21.94 -2.13 -13.99
N VAL A 86 -23.15 -2.68 -14.13
CA VAL A 86 -24.38 -2.00 -13.68
C VAL A 86 -24.40 -1.86 -12.16
N GLU A 87 -24.01 -2.91 -11.45
CA GLU A 87 -23.94 -2.92 -9.99
C GLU A 87 -22.85 -1.98 -9.47
N LEU A 88 -21.68 -1.95 -10.13
CA LEU A 88 -20.57 -1.08 -9.80
C LEU A 88 -20.95 0.40 -9.92
N ILE A 89 -21.59 0.79 -11.03
CA ILE A 89 -22.05 2.17 -11.26
C ILE A 89 -23.11 2.56 -10.23
N LYS A 90 -24.10 1.69 -9.97
CA LYS A 90 -25.14 1.95 -8.95
C LYS A 90 -24.53 2.16 -7.57
N THR A 91 -23.57 1.32 -7.18
CA THR A 91 -22.87 1.42 -5.91
C THR A 91 -22.11 2.73 -5.81
N HIS A 92 -21.38 3.10 -6.86
CA HIS A 92 -20.63 4.36 -6.90
C HIS A 92 -21.54 5.58 -6.80
N ALA A 93 -22.63 5.62 -7.58
CA ALA A 93 -23.62 6.70 -7.53
C ALA A 93 -24.25 6.85 -6.13
N GLN A 94 -24.55 5.71 -5.47
CA GLN A 94 -25.05 5.72 -4.10
C GLN A 94 -24.01 6.24 -3.09
N LEU A 95 -22.71 5.98 -3.30
CA LEU A 95 -21.64 6.45 -2.43
C LEU A 95 -21.41 7.97 -2.56
N ILE A 96 -21.50 8.52 -3.77
CA ILE A 96 -21.35 9.96 -4.00
C ILE A 96 -22.44 10.76 -3.27
N GLY A 97 -23.67 10.23 -3.24
CA GLY A 97 -24.81 10.90 -2.60
C GLY A 97 -24.89 10.75 -1.08
N ARG A 98 -24.04 9.92 -0.45
CA ARG A 98 -24.06 9.72 1.00
C ARG A 98 -23.13 10.71 1.69
N PRO A 99 -23.53 11.31 2.83
CA PRO A 99 -22.60 12.04 3.66
C PRO A 99 -21.47 11.08 4.04
N LYS A 100 -20.22 11.49 3.78
CA LYS A 100 -19.04 10.70 4.14
C LYS A 100 -19.22 10.29 5.62
N PRO A 101 -19.20 8.98 5.93
CA PRO A 101 -19.20 8.58 7.33
C PRO A 101 -18.05 9.35 7.99
N LYS A 102 -18.33 9.99 9.13
CA LYS A 102 -17.25 10.55 9.95
C LYS A 102 -16.19 9.46 10.04
N PRO A 103 -14.91 9.75 9.76
CA PRO A 103 -13.86 8.74 9.86
C PRO A 103 -14.07 8.06 11.22
N SER A 104 -14.48 6.80 11.18
CA SER A 104 -14.63 5.98 12.37
C SER A 104 -13.27 6.04 13.02
N SER A 105 -13.14 6.76 14.15
CA SER A 105 -11.92 7.02 14.92
C SER A 105 -10.76 6.22 14.35
N ALA A 106 -10.14 6.76 13.30
CA ALA A 106 -9.20 5.99 12.50
C ALA A 106 -8.13 5.53 13.47
N LEU A 107 -7.87 4.22 13.50
CA LEU A 107 -6.81 3.64 14.32
C LEU A 107 -5.58 4.54 14.15
N SER A 108 -5.19 5.19 15.23
CA SER A 108 -4.05 6.08 15.16
C SER A 108 -2.81 5.22 14.85
N PRO A 109 -1.78 5.78 14.19
CA PRO A 109 -0.53 5.05 14.02
C PRO A 109 0.05 4.50 15.33
N VAL A 110 -0.29 5.14 16.47
CA VAL A 110 0.06 4.69 17.82
C VAL A 110 -0.73 3.44 18.22
N ASP A 111 -2.02 3.37 17.89
CA ASP A 111 -2.83 2.17 18.11
C ASP A 111 -2.32 0.99 17.28
N MET A 112 -1.77 1.26 16.08
CA MET A 112 -1.13 0.23 15.26
C MET A 112 0.17 -0.29 15.89
N LEU A 113 0.97 0.60 16.51
CA LEU A 113 2.23 0.22 17.16
C LEU A 113 2.02 -0.83 18.25
N ALA A 114 0.90 -0.76 18.98
CA ALA A 114 0.56 -1.76 20.01
C ALA A 114 0.48 -3.20 19.45
N HIS A 115 0.31 -3.36 18.14
CA HIS A 115 0.24 -4.64 17.45
C HIS A 115 1.53 -5.02 16.69
N CYS A 116 2.56 -4.18 16.71
CA CYS A 116 3.84 -4.45 16.03
C CYS A 116 4.81 -5.23 16.92
N THR A 117 4.41 -6.43 17.33
CA THR A 117 5.17 -7.37 18.17
C THR A 117 4.71 -8.79 17.86
N THR A 118 5.56 -9.79 18.08
CA THR A 118 5.21 -11.20 17.89
C THR A 118 4.18 -11.72 18.91
N ASP A 119 4.06 -11.05 20.07
CA ASP A 119 3.05 -11.34 21.09
C ASP A 119 2.21 -10.09 21.40
N PRO A 120 1.18 -9.79 20.60
CA PRO A 120 0.37 -8.59 20.79
C PRO A 120 -0.62 -8.75 21.96
N PRO A 121 -0.94 -7.66 22.70
CA PRO A 121 -0.49 -6.29 22.48
C PRO A 121 0.78 -5.91 23.27
N LEU A 122 1.57 -4.98 22.74
CA LEU A 122 2.65 -4.34 23.50
C LEU A 122 2.10 -3.64 24.75
N PRO A 123 2.84 -3.67 25.88
CA PRO A 123 2.51 -2.85 27.03
C PRO A 123 2.45 -1.37 26.69
N SER A 124 1.53 -0.61 27.30
CA SER A 124 1.37 0.83 27.05
C SER A 124 2.66 1.63 27.27
N LEU A 125 3.49 1.23 28.23
CA LEU A 125 4.81 1.80 28.46
C LEU A 125 5.73 1.61 27.25
N ALA A 126 5.74 0.41 26.65
CA ALA A 126 6.54 0.11 25.47
C ALA A 126 6.10 0.95 24.26
N VAL A 127 4.79 1.10 24.07
CA VAL A 127 4.23 1.96 23.01
C VAL A 127 4.68 3.41 23.19
N ASN A 128 4.55 3.96 24.40
CA ASN A 128 4.93 5.35 24.67
C ASN A 128 6.44 5.59 24.46
N LEU A 129 7.28 4.71 24.99
CA LEU A 129 8.74 4.84 24.85
C LEU A 129 9.17 4.69 23.39
N ALA A 130 8.53 3.78 22.63
CA ALA A 130 8.79 3.64 21.21
C ALA A 130 8.34 4.87 20.40
N THR A 131 7.21 5.51 20.76
CA THR A 131 6.80 6.78 20.12
C THR A 131 7.70 7.96 20.49
N ASP A 132 8.32 7.94 21.67
CA ASP A 132 9.30 8.95 22.07
C ASP A 132 10.65 8.74 21.35
N ALA A 133 11.04 7.48 21.13
CA ALA A 133 12.28 7.11 20.46
C ALA A 133 12.21 7.22 18.93
N PHE A 134 11.02 7.05 18.34
CA PHE A 134 10.84 7.01 16.89
C PHE A 134 9.68 7.89 16.43
N SER A 135 9.96 8.77 15.47
CA SER A 135 8.95 9.70 14.92
C SER A 135 7.96 9.05 13.95
N SER A 136 8.20 7.82 13.49
CA SER A 136 7.29 7.08 12.61
C SER A 136 7.49 5.56 12.70
N LEU A 137 6.46 4.78 12.36
CA LEU A 137 6.57 3.32 12.22
C LEU A 137 7.64 2.91 11.19
N SER A 138 7.83 3.70 10.12
CA SER A 138 8.89 3.45 9.14
C SER A 138 10.28 3.56 9.75
N ASN A 139 10.49 4.44 10.72
CA ASN A 139 11.78 4.59 11.39
C ASN A 139 12.06 3.39 12.31
N ILE A 140 11.01 2.84 12.94
CA ILE A 140 11.11 1.61 13.75
C ILE A 140 11.53 0.44 12.87
N ALA A 141 10.82 0.25 11.74
CA ALA A 141 11.11 -0.82 10.79
C ALA A 141 12.54 -0.72 10.22
N GLN A 142 12.97 0.47 9.81
CA GLN A 142 14.33 0.70 9.31
C GLN A 142 15.40 0.47 10.37
N ALA A 143 15.13 0.82 11.63
CA ALA A 143 16.06 0.61 12.74
C ALA A 143 16.11 -0.86 13.19
N ALA A 144 15.06 -1.65 12.93
CA ALA A 144 14.99 -3.07 13.30
C ALA A 144 15.87 -3.94 12.39
N VAL A 145 16.01 -3.58 11.11
CA VAL A 145 16.80 -4.35 10.11
C VAL A 145 18.29 -4.49 10.49
N PRO A 146 19.01 -3.42 10.87
CA PRO A 146 20.41 -3.53 11.29
C PRO A 146 20.57 -3.94 12.77
N TYR A 147 19.48 -4.15 13.52
CA TYR A 147 19.56 -4.44 14.95
C TYR A 147 20.01 -5.90 15.17
N ASP A 148 21.29 -6.09 15.44
CA ASP A 148 21.83 -7.39 15.79
C ASP A 148 21.76 -7.65 17.31
N PHE A 149 20.88 -8.58 17.71
CA PHE A 149 20.81 -9.11 19.08
C PHE A 149 22.14 -9.73 19.56
N LYS A 150 23.04 -10.03 18.63
CA LYS A 150 24.30 -10.74 18.90
C LYS A 150 25.54 -9.88 18.62
N GLY A 151 25.48 -8.57 18.80
CA GLY A 151 26.69 -7.76 19.00
C GLY A 151 27.78 -7.93 17.94
N ALA A 152 27.45 -8.25 16.68
CA ALA A 152 28.39 -8.12 15.58
C ALA A 152 28.32 -6.67 15.10
N ALA A 153 29.18 -5.83 15.68
CA ALA A 153 29.45 -4.49 15.18
C ALA A 153 29.99 -4.57 13.75
N LEU A 154 29.09 -4.56 12.76
CA LEU A 154 29.43 -4.21 11.39
C LEU A 154 29.23 -2.70 11.25
N SER A 155 30.32 -2.00 11.56
CA SER A 155 30.51 -0.62 11.23
C SER A 155 30.54 -0.51 9.70
N ASP A 156 29.45 -0.04 9.11
CA ASP A 156 29.48 0.53 7.77
C ASP A 156 28.73 1.86 7.77
N ASP A 157 29.40 2.86 7.24
CA ASP A 157 29.22 4.28 7.44
C ASP A 157 28.40 4.84 6.28
N SER A 158 27.07 4.97 6.42
CA SER A 158 26.23 5.90 5.61
C SER A 158 24.72 5.78 5.84
N SER A 159 24.22 6.14 7.02
CA SER A 159 22.85 6.63 7.15
C SER A 159 22.63 7.25 8.52
N GLN A 160 21.98 8.41 8.54
CA GLN A 160 21.58 9.13 9.76
C GLN A 160 20.43 8.41 10.50
N SER A 161 20.56 7.11 10.75
CA SER A 161 19.59 6.30 11.49
C SER A 161 20.10 6.13 12.92
N HIS A 162 19.38 6.69 13.88
CA HIS A 162 19.59 6.62 15.34
C HIS A 162 20.16 5.26 15.81
N PRO A 163 21.49 5.09 15.94
CA PRO A 163 22.11 3.77 16.12
C PRO A 163 21.99 3.21 17.55
N GLY A 164 21.07 3.73 18.35
CA GLY A 164 20.91 3.35 19.75
C GLY A 164 19.49 3.43 20.29
N ALA A 165 18.48 3.70 19.44
CA ALA A 165 17.11 3.82 19.91
C ALA A 165 16.62 2.49 20.53
N PHE A 166 16.89 1.35 19.87
CA PHE A 166 16.57 0.04 20.44
C PHE A 166 17.42 -0.33 21.65
N SER A 167 18.67 0.11 21.73
CA SER A 167 19.51 -0.09 22.93
C SER A 167 18.95 0.68 24.15
N VAL A 168 18.48 1.91 23.94
CA VAL A 168 17.81 2.69 24.99
C VAL A 168 16.49 2.04 25.40
N LEU A 169 15.71 1.53 24.44
CA LEU A 169 14.49 0.78 24.74
C LEU A 169 14.79 -0.53 25.48
N GLU A 170 15.88 -1.21 25.17
CA GLU A 170 16.29 -2.45 25.83
C GLU A 170 16.63 -2.21 27.30
N GLU A 171 17.33 -1.12 27.63
CA GLU A 171 17.61 -0.73 29.01
C GLU A 171 16.33 -0.45 29.81
N GLN A 172 15.26 0.02 29.16
CA GLN A 172 14.03 0.45 29.82
C GLN A 172 12.91 -0.61 29.87
N LEU A 173 12.80 -1.43 28.82
CA LEU A 173 11.73 -2.42 28.63
C LEU A 173 12.22 -3.86 28.83
N GLY A 174 13.52 -4.09 28.75
CA GLY A 174 14.13 -5.40 28.77
C GLY A 174 14.27 -6.02 27.38
N LEU A 175 15.26 -6.90 27.27
CA LEU A 175 15.66 -7.58 26.02
C LEU A 175 14.50 -8.34 25.37
N GLU A 176 13.64 -9.01 26.14
CA GLU A 176 12.57 -9.85 25.61
C GLU A 176 11.51 -9.04 24.84
N ILE A 177 11.10 -7.88 25.37
CA ILE A 177 10.10 -7.03 24.72
C ILE A 177 10.68 -6.45 23.43
N VAL A 178 11.94 -5.96 23.49
CA VAL A 178 12.63 -5.43 22.31
C VAL A 178 12.88 -6.52 21.27
N ALA A 179 13.19 -7.75 21.69
CA ALA A 179 13.30 -8.92 20.82
C ALA A 179 12.03 -9.18 20.03
N ASN A 180 10.89 -9.21 20.72
CA ASN A 180 9.60 -9.44 20.06
C ASN A 180 9.21 -8.30 19.12
N MET A 181 9.58 -7.06 19.44
CA MET A 181 9.36 -5.92 18.55
C MET A 181 10.22 -6.01 17.27
N VAL A 182 11.52 -6.27 17.40
CA VAL A 182 12.43 -6.36 16.25
C VAL A 182 12.11 -7.58 15.40
N ASP A 183 11.82 -8.73 16.01
CA ASP A 183 11.48 -9.96 15.31
C ASP A 183 10.22 -9.80 14.45
N PHE A 184 9.20 -9.06 14.92
CA PHE A 184 8.04 -8.70 14.11
C PHE A 184 8.45 -8.01 12.80
N TRP A 185 9.35 -7.02 12.86
CA TRP A 185 9.78 -6.28 11.67
C TRP A 185 10.76 -7.05 10.78
N VAL A 186 11.56 -7.95 11.34
CA VAL A 186 12.56 -8.73 10.58
C VAL A 186 11.93 -9.98 9.95
N THR A 187 11.06 -10.67 10.68
CA THR A 187 10.57 -12.00 10.30
C THR A 187 9.28 -11.93 9.50
N GLU A 188 8.35 -11.03 9.83
CA GLU A 188 7.11 -10.89 9.05
C GLU A 188 7.27 -10.05 7.77
N TRP A 189 8.27 -9.15 7.71
CA TRP A 189 8.44 -8.25 6.57
C TRP A 189 9.30 -8.79 5.42
N VAL A 190 9.99 -9.93 5.61
CA VAL A 190 10.78 -10.59 4.55
C VAL A 190 9.90 -11.44 3.60
N ILE A 191 8.60 -11.55 3.87
CA ILE A 191 7.63 -12.26 3.03
C ILE A 191 6.94 -11.28 2.06
N GLU A 192 7.70 -10.57 1.20
CA GLU A 192 7.16 -9.93 -0.02
C GLU A 192 8.16 -9.96 -1.18
#